data_AF-A0A7T5RDX8-F1
#
_entry.id   AF-A0A7T5RDX8-F1
#
_cell.length_a   1.000
_cell.length_b   1.000
_cell.length_c   1.000
_cell.angle_alpha   90.00
_cell.angle_beta   90.00
_cell.angle_gamma   90.00
#
_symmetry.space_group_name_H-M   'P 1'
#
loop_
_entity.id
_entity.type
_entity.pdbx_description
1 polymer ?
#
loop_
_entity_poly.entity_id
_entity_poly.type
_entity_poly.pdbx_seq_one_letter_code
_entity_poly.pdbx_strand_id
1 'polypeptide(L)'
;MKKLNLTKLTLKTIGDLGFATLDSFFPKKYPQARAWRQLLGLDSNYQFKRQTFSVILTRLQKQGLVERKNNTWGITNLGKKFIKNTKTDNAFDLPKKDGILRIVIFDVPERERRKRDWLRIELVAYDFKPLQKSVWMGERPLPQEFLENLEEMNLMSNIHIFTVQNKGTINTK
;
A
#
# COMPACT_ATOMS: atom_id res chain seq x y z
N MET A 1 3.99 -0.19 -16.13
CA MET A 1 4.27 0.00 -14.68
C MET A 1 4.43 1.47 -14.27
N LYS A 2 3.34 2.18 -13.93
CA LYS A 2 3.45 3.47 -13.23
C LYS A 2 3.87 3.21 -11.77
N LYS A 3 4.99 3.82 -11.33
CA LYS A 3 5.58 3.74 -9.97
C LYS A 3 4.75 4.45 -8.88
N LEU A 4 3.43 4.51 -9.02
CA LEU A 4 2.55 5.42 -8.31
C LEU A 4 2.34 4.98 -6.84
N ASN A 5 2.31 3.69 -6.56
CA ASN A 5 1.85 3.17 -5.26
C ASN A 5 2.86 3.29 -4.12
N LEU A 6 4.16 3.04 -4.37
CA LEU A 6 5.18 3.24 -3.33
C LEU A 6 5.33 4.71 -2.95
N THR A 7 5.09 5.61 -3.90
CA THR A 7 5.10 7.06 -3.64
C THR A 7 3.92 7.48 -2.77
N LYS A 8 2.73 6.96 -3.09
CA LYS A 8 1.50 7.18 -2.31
C LYS A 8 1.65 6.66 -0.88
N LEU A 9 2.16 5.45 -0.71
CA LEU A 9 2.43 4.85 0.60
C LEU A 9 3.46 5.65 1.39
N THR A 10 4.55 6.09 0.75
CA THR A 10 5.57 6.94 1.36
C THR A 10 4.96 8.22 1.89
N LEU A 11 4.20 8.94 1.05
CA LEU A 11 3.63 10.23 1.41
C LEU A 11 2.60 10.10 2.54
N LYS A 12 1.72 9.09 2.48
CA LYS A 12 0.75 8.79 3.55
C LYS A 12 1.46 8.46 4.88
N THR A 13 2.50 7.64 4.83
CA THR A 13 3.27 7.25 6.03
C THR A 13 3.96 8.44 6.69
N ILE A 14 4.54 9.37 5.91
CA ILE A 14 5.11 10.62 6.45
C ILE A 14 4.00 11.52 7.02
N GLY A 15 2.85 11.56 6.36
CA GLY A 15 1.66 12.29 6.83
C GLY A 15 1.16 11.82 8.19
N ASP A 16 1.00 10.50 8.36
CA ASP A 16 0.47 9.88 9.58
C ASP A 16 1.48 9.95 10.75
N LEU A 17 2.79 9.87 10.47
CA LEU A 17 3.84 9.91 11.49
C LEU A 17 4.36 11.33 11.81
N GLY A 18 4.05 12.32 10.98
CA GLY A 18 4.50 13.72 11.13
C GLY A 18 5.98 13.96 10.82
N PHE A 19 6.84 12.97 11.04
CA PHE A 19 8.26 12.95 10.72
C PHE A 19 8.72 11.50 10.51
N ALA A 20 9.53 11.25 9.48
CA ALA A 20 10.09 9.93 9.21
C ALA A 20 11.54 10.06 8.71
N THR A 21 12.46 9.28 9.27
CA THR A 21 13.81 9.18 8.71
C THR A 21 13.77 8.25 7.49
N LEU A 22 14.72 8.39 6.56
CA LEU A 22 14.87 7.43 5.45
C LEU A 22 14.89 5.99 6.02
N ASP A 23 15.52 5.83 7.19
CA ASP A 23 15.65 4.59 7.96
C ASP A 23 14.35 4.10 8.61
N SER A 24 13.36 4.97 8.83
CA SER A 24 12.00 4.56 9.21
C SER A 24 11.32 3.74 8.11
N PHE A 25 11.75 3.92 6.85
CA PHE A 25 11.29 3.16 5.70
C PHE A 25 12.13 1.90 5.43
N PHE A 26 13.32 1.78 6.03
CA PHE A 26 14.16 0.58 5.93
C PHE A 26 13.93 -0.37 7.12
N PRO A 27 13.47 -1.60 6.86
CA PRO A 27 12.84 -2.40 7.90
C PRO A 27 13.84 -3.25 8.67
N LYS A 28 14.48 -2.68 9.70
CA LYS A 28 15.20 -3.49 10.71
C LYS A 28 15.13 -3.01 12.17
N LYS A 29 14.72 -1.76 12.46
CA LYS A 29 14.88 -1.19 13.82
C LYS A 29 13.66 -0.54 14.49
N TYR A 30 12.45 -0.57 13.90
CA TYR A 30 11.27 0.09 14.50
C TYR A 30 10.12 -0.90 14.84
N PRO A 31 9.61 -0.92 16.08
CA PRO A 31 8.49 -1.77 16.51
C PRO A 31 7.20 -1.58 15.70
N GLN A 32 6.88 -0.33 15.34
CA GLN A 32 5.70 0.03 14.54
C GLN A 32 5.77 -0.48 13.09
N ALA A 33 6.97 -0.79 12.58
CA ALA A 33 7.15 -1.42 11.27
C ALA A 33 6.92 -2.95 11.31
N ARG A 34 6.91 -3.57 12.51
CA ARG A 34 6.66 -5.01 12.68
C ARG A 34 5.25 -5.39 12.24
N ALA A 35 4.27 -4.56 12.56
CA ALA A 35 2.89 -4.73 12.11
C ALA A 35 2.82 -4.75 10.58
N TRP A 36 3.41 -3.75 9.90
CA TRP A 36 3.44 -3.71 8.43
C TRP A 36 4.24 -4.84 7.78
N ARG A 37 5.32 -5.32 8.41
CA ARG A 37 6.11 -6.46 7.91
C ARG A 37 5.35 -7.78 8.01
N GLN A 38 4.72 -8.02 9.15
CA GLN A 38 3.88 -9.20 9.39
C GLN A 38 2.62 -9.16 8.50
N LEU A 39 2.02 -7.98 8.32
CA LEU A 39 0.81 -7.72 7.53
C LEU A 39 1.07 -7.84 6.01
N LEU A 40 2.23 -7.39 5.52
CA LEU A 40 2.65 -7.54 4.12
C LEU A 40 3.40 -8.86 3.84
N GLY A 41 3.64 -9.70 4.86
CA GLY A 41 4.42 -10.94 4.73
C GLY A 41 5.87 -10.74 4.27
N LEU A 42 6.47 -9.59 4.61
CA LEU A 42 7.83 -9.17 4.26
C LEU A 42 8.90 -9.68 5.25
N ASP A 43 8.57 -10.73 6.02
CA ASP A 43 9.48 -11.37 6.96
C ASP A 43 10.54 -12.23 6.28
N SER A 44 10.35 -12.53 4.99
CA SER A 44 11.38 -13.11 4.13
C SER A 44 12.04 -12.01 3.27
N ASN A 45 13.22 -12.25 2.71
CA ASN A 45 14.23 -11.34 2.07
C ASN A 45 13.83 -10.16 1.10
N TYR A 46 12.63 -9.58 1.14
CA TYR A 46 12.28 -8.42 0.32
C TYR A 46 12.91 -7.16 0.92
N GLN A 47 14.02 -6.73 0.32
CA GLN A 47 14.69 -5.48 0.67
C GLN A 47 14.26 -4.41 -0.33
N PHE A 48 13.46 -3.44 0.10
CA PHE A 48 13.32 -2.20 -0.65
C PHE A 48 14.71 -1.56 -0.77
N LYS A 49 15.18 -1.37 -2.01
CA LYS A 49 16.46 -0.73 -2.25
C LYS A 49 16.39 0.71 -1.74
N ARG A 50 17.39 1.13 -0.95
CA ARG A 50 17.52 2.51 -0.45
C ARG A 50 17.39 3.54 -1.57
N GLN A 51 17.95 3.20 -2.71
CA GLN A 51 17.93 3.99 -3.94
C GLN A 51 16.51 4.25 -4.45
N THR A 52 15.60 3.27 -4.39
CA THR A 52 14.21 3.44 -4.85
C THR A 52 13.46 4.46 -4.00
N PHE A 53 13.65 4.39 -2.68
CA PHE A 53 13.01 5.30 -1.74
C PHE A 53 13.60 6.70 -1.81
N SER A 54 14.93 6.81 -1.95
CA SER A 54 15.60 8.09 -2.19
C SER A 54 15.09 8.77 -3.45
N VAL A 55 14.89 8.05 -4.55
CA VAL A 55 14.32 8.62 -5.79
C VAL A 55 12.90 9.14 -5.57
N ILE A 56 12.07 8.39 -4.82
CA ILE A 56 10.70 8.80 -4.48
C ILE A 56 10.70 10.05 -3.60
N LEU A 57 11.52 10.09 -2.56
CA LEU A 57 11.61 11.22 -1.64
C LEU A 57 12.15 12.46 -2.33
N THR A 58 13.19 12.33 -3.15
CA THR A 58 13.70 13.43 -3.98
C THR A 58 12.62 13.96 -4.91
N ARG A 59 11.79 13.09 -5.51
CA ARG A 59 10.68 13.52 -6.36
C ARG A 59 9.61 14.26 -5.56
N LEU A 60 9.18 13.71 -4.42
CA LEU A 60 8.20 14.34 -3.54
C LEU A 60 8.70 15.69 -3.00
N GLN A 61 10.00 15.80 -2.76
CA GLN A 61 10.67 17.03 -2.36
C GLN A 61 10.62 18.08 -3.48
N LYS A 62 10.94 17.68 -4.72
CA LYS A 62 10.82 18.55 -5.90
C LYS A 62 9.39 19.02 -6.12
N GLN A 63 8.41 18.19 -5.77
CA GLN A 63 6.98 18.53 -5.80
C GLN A 63 6.54 19.38 -4.60
N GLY A 64 7.43 19.69 -3.66
CA GLY A 64 7.15 20.47 -2.46
C GLY A 64 6.27 19.75 -1.43
N LEU A 65 6.02 18.46 -1.58
CA LEU A 65 5.12 17.67 -0.72
C LEU A 65 5.79 17.21 0.56
N VAL A 66 7.10 17.00 0.52
CA VAL A 66 7.93 16.63 1.67
C VAL A 66 9.15 17.53 1.72
N GLU A 67 9.69 17.74 2.90
CA GLU A 67 10.93 18.49 3.12
C GLU A 67 11.90 17.66 3.95
N ARG A 68 13.19 17.92 3.80
CA ARG A 68 14.23 17.27 4.61
C ARG A 68 14.77 18.27 5.62
N LYS A 69 14.65 17.97 6.91
CA LYS A 69 15.18 18.76 8.04
C LYS A 69 16.01 17.84 8.94
N ASN A 70 17.26 18.22 9.22
CA ASN A 70 18.16 17.48 10.12
C ASN A 70 18.20 15.97 9.85
N ASN A 71 18.39 15.59 8.58
CA ASN A 71 18.42 14.20 8.12
C ASN A 71 17.08 13.41 8.24
N THR A 72 16.00 14.09 8.61
CA THR A 72 14.64 13.54 8.70
C THR A 72 13.75 14.13 7.62
N TRP A 73 12.78 13.36 7.13
CA TRP A 73 11.78 13.81 6.18
C TRP A 73 10.50 14.21 6.93
N GLY A 74 10.05 15.44 6.72
CA GLY A 74 8.78 15.95 7.21
C GLY A 74 7.81 16.18 6.06
N ILE A 75 6.51 16.09 6.35
CA ILE A 75 5.49 16.50 5.40
C ILE A 75 5.30 18.02 5.46
N THR A 76 5.30 18.69 4.30
CA THR A 76 5.08 20.14 4.25
C THR A 76 3.59 20.46 4.43
N ASN A 77 3.25 21.72 4.66
CA ASN A 77 1.85 22.16 4.63
C ASN A 77 1.19 21.91 3.27
N LEU A 78 1.96 22.01 2.18
CA LEU A 78 1.51 21.64 0.83
C LEU A 78 1.25 20.14 0.75
N GLY A 79 2.13 19.29 1.29
CA GLY A 79 1.93 17.85 1.39
C GLY A 79 0.72 17.47 2.23
N LYS A 80 0.51 18.12 3.37
CA LYS A 80 -0.67 17.92 4.23
C LYS A 80 -1.95 18.32 3.51
N LYS A 81 -1.96 19.49 2.86
CA LYS A 81 -3.06 19.94 2.01
C LYS A 81 -3.27 19.02 0.83
N PHE A 82 -2.21 18.50 0.23
CA PHE A 82 -2.28 17.54 -0.86
C PHE A 82 -2.93 16.25 -0.37
N ILE A 83 -2.51 15.66 0.76
CA ILE A 83 -3.17 14.50 1.39
C ILE A 83 -4.64 14.80 1.76
N LYS A 84 -4.94 16.04 2.19
CA LYS A 84 -6.29 16.45 2.61
C LYS A 84 -7.22 16.72 1.43
N ASN A 85 -6.75 17.41 0.40
CA ASN A 85 -7.47 17.74 -0.85
C ASN A 85 -7.50 16.57 -1.82
N THR A 86 -6.63 15.58 -1.64
CA THR A 86 -6.75 14.27 -2.31
C THR A 86 -7.83 13.38 -1.71
N LYS A 87 -8.53 13.85 -0.66
CA LYS A 87 -9.86 13.32 -0.32
C LYS A 87 -10.96 13.87 -1.22
N THR A 88 -10.69 14.88 -2.06
CA THR A 88 -11.71 15.59 -2.86
C THR A 88 -11.44 15.66 -4.36
N ASP A 89 -10.20 15.56 -4.87
CA ASP A 89 -9.92 15.66 -6.32
C ASP A 89 -8.94 14.60 -6.87
N ASN A 90 -9.48 13.57 -7.55
CA ASN A 90 -9.11 12.90 -8.81
C ASN A 90 -7.67 12.46 -9.15
N ALA A 91 -6.63 12.74 -8.35
CA ALA A 91 -5.28 12.18 -8.58
C ALA A 91 -4.95 11.00 -7.63
N PHE A 92 -5.83 10.75 -6.65
CA PHE A 92 -5.60 9.91 -5.47
C PHE A 92 -6.83 9.12 -5.02
N ASP A 93 -7.93 9.17 -5.76
CA ASP A 93 -9.18 8.55 -5.32
C ASP A 93 -9.06 7.03 -5.33
N LEU A 94 -8.71 6.48 -4.17
CA LEU A 94 -9.16 5.16 -3.80
C LEU A 94 -10.67 5.17 -3.97
N PRO A 95 -11.24 4.21 -4.71
CA PRO A 95 -12.68 4.16 -4.88
C PRO A 95 -13.37 4.26 -3.52
N LYS A 96 -14.38 5.13 -3.42
CA LYS A 96 -15.11 5.33 -2.15
C LYS A 96 -15.58 3.98 -1.63
N LYS A 97 -15.57 3.80 -0.30
CA LYS A 97 -16.17 2.61 0.29
C LYS A 97 -17.64 2.59 -0.12
N ASP A 98 -18.06 1.48 -0.72
CA ASP A 98 -19.44 1.26 -1.12
C ASP A 98 -20.19 0.38 -0.10
N GLY A 99 -19.51 -0.01 0.99
CA GLY A 99 -20.05 -0.89 2.02
C GLY A 99 -20.16 -2.35 1.58
N ILE A 100 -19.75 -2.67 0.35
CA ILE A 100 -19.80 -4.02 -0.20
C ILE A 100 -18.51 -4.73 0.20
N LEU A 101 -18.63 -5.66 1.14
CA LEU A 101 -17.51 -6.48 1.59
C LEU A 101 -17.03 -7.38 0.45
N ARG A 102 -15.75 -7.27 0.11
CA ARG A 102 -15.06 -8.09 -0.89
C ARG A 102 -13.98 -8.90 -0.21
N ILE A 103 -13.84 -10.14 -0.64
CA ILE A 103 -12.73 -11.01 -0.27
C ILE A 103 -11.85 -11.23 -1.51
N VAL A 104 -10.54 -11.09 -1.31
CA VAL A 104 -9.50 -11.45 -2.28
C VAL A 104 -8.73 -12.63 -1.71
N ILE A 105 -8.80 -13.77 -2.40
CA ILE A 105 -8.02 -14.97 -2.10
C ILE A 105 -7.01 -15.16 -3.20
N PHE A 106 -5.79 -15.56 -2.84
CA PHE A 106 -4.78 -15.88 -3.84
C PHE A 106 -3.91 -17.07 -3.44
N ASP A 107 -3.42 -17.80 -4.43
CA ASP A 107 -2.40 -18.83 -4.25
C ASP A 107 -1.26 -18.61 -5.25
N VAL A 108 -0.34 -17.71 -4.88
CA VAL A 108 0.80 -17.34 -5.73
C VAL A 108 2.03 -18.17 -5.31
N PRO A 109 2.60 -19.00 -6.21
CA PRO A 109 3.66 -19.93 -5.88
C PRO A 109 4.92 -19.21 -5.38
N GLU A 110 5.73 -19.90 -4.58
CA GLU A 110 6.91 -19.28 -3.94
C GLU A 110 7.93 -18.74 -4.95
N ARG A 111 8.07 -19.37 -6.10
CA ARG A 111 8.90 -18.88 -7.21
C ARG A 111 8.50 -17.48 -7.70
N GLU A 112 7.24 -17.09 -7.51
CA GLU A 112 6.67 -15.79 -7.90
C GLU A 112 6.44 -14.87 -6.71
N ARG A 113 7.15 -15.09 -5.60
CA ARG A 113 7.04 -14.33 -4.37
C ARG A 113 7.02 -12.81 -4.55
N ARG A 114 7.78 -12.25 -5.50
CA ARG A 114 7.77 -10.80 -5.78
C ARG A 114 6.39 -10.30 -6.22
N LYS A 115 5.66 -11.08 -7.02
CA LYS A 115 4.31 -10.77 -7.48
C LYS A 115 3.31 -10.82 -6.32
N ARG A 116 3.46 -11.81 -5.44
CA ARG A 116 2.67 -11.93 -4.20
C ARG A 116 2.89 -10.73 -3.27
N ASP A 117 4.13 -10.32 -3.07
CA ASP A 117 4.47 -9.17 -2.23
C ASP A 117 3.91 -7.87 -2.84
N TRP A 118 3.97 -7.71 -4.16
CA TRP A 118 3.32 -6.62 -4.87
C TRP A 118 1.79 -6.62 -4.66
N LEU A 119 1.13 -7.76 -4.82
CA LEU A 119 -0.33 -7.88 -4.63
C LEU A 119 -0.75 -7.44 -3.22
N ARG A 120 -0.01 -7.85 -2.18
CA ARG A 120 -0.28 -7.43 -0.80
C ARG A 120 -0.13 -5.92 -0.60
N ILE A 121 0.88 -5.31 -1.22
CA ILE A 121 1.09 -3.85 -1.18
C ILE A 121 -0.08 -3.13 -1.86
N GLU A 122 -0.55 -3.62 -3.00
CA GLU A 122 -1.72 -3.06 -3.69
C GLU A 122 -2.98 -3.17 -2.84
N LEU A 123 -3.26 -4.34 -2.27
CA LEU A 123 -4.42 -4.55 -1.41
C LEU A 123 -4.41 -3.61 -0.19
N VAL A 124 -3.26 -3.43 0.46
CA VAL A 124 -3.09 -2.43 1.52
C VAL A 124 -3.35 -1.01 1.01
N ALA A 125 -2.85 -0.68 -0.18
CA ALA A 125 -3.09 0.64 -0.78
C ALA A 125 -4.60 0.88 -1.00
N TYR A 126 -5.36 -0.16 -1.33
CA TYR A 126 -6.83 -0.13 -1.45
C TYR A 126 -7.60 -0.34 -0.14
N ASP A 127 -6.95 -0.21 1.03
CA ASP A 127 -7.61 -0.35 2.34
C ASP A 127 -8.19 -1.75 2.61
N PHE A 128 -7.65 -2.78 1.95
CA PHE A 128 -7.93 -4.17 2.30
C PHE A 128 -7.03 -4.59 3.48
N LYS A 129 -7.62 -5.34 4.40
CA LYS A 129 -6.96 -5.91 5.57
C LYS A 129 -6.78 -7.42 5.38
N PRO A 130 -5.70 -8.03 5.88
CA PRO A 130 -5.57 -9.48 5.84
C PRO A 130 -6.54 -10.12 6.83
N LEU A 131 -7.26 -11.13 6.36
CA LEU A 131 -7.99 -12.10 7.19
C LEU A 131 -7.11 -13.32 7.50
N GLN A 132 -6.29 -13.74 6.52
CA GLN A 132 -5.25 -14.78 6.63
C GLN A 132 -4.08 -14.44 5.68
N LYS A 133 -3.03 -15.30 5.63
CA LYS A 133 -1.81 -15.07 4.82
C LYS A 133 -2.08 -14.73 3.34
N SER A 134 -3.12 -15.33 2.77
CA SER A 134 -3.50 -15.14 1.37
C SER A 134 -4.99 -14.86 1.20
N VAL A 135 -5.65 -14.38 2.27
CA VAL A 135 -7.07 -14.02 2.28
C VAL A 135 -7.16 -12.61 2.81
N TRP A 136 -7.76 -11.72 2.03
CA TRP A 136 -7.84 -10.29 2.31
C TRP A 136 -9.27 -9.82 2.18
N MET A 137 -9.65 -8.82 2.96
CA MET A 137 -11.01 -8.28 2.96
C MET A 137 -11.02 -6.76 2.96
N GLY A 138 -11.95 -6.17 2.23
CA GLY A 138 -12.09 -4.72 2.10
C GLY A 138 -13.45 -4.32 1.55
N GLU A 139 -13.84 -3.08 1.75
CA GLU A 139 -15.14 -2.53 1.32
C GLU A 139 -14.98 -1.48 0.22
N ARG A 140 -13.82 -1.45 -0.43
CA ARG A 140 -13.58 -0.58 -1.58
C ARG A 140 -13.67 -1.39 -2.86
N PRO A 141 -14.30 -0.85 -3.91
CA PRO A 141 -14.18 -1.42 -5.24
C PRO A 141 -12.70 -1.43 -5.64
N LEU A 142 -12.26 -2.52 -6.25
CA LEU A 142 -10.95 -2.60 -6.88
C LEU A 142 -11.08 -1.97 -8.28
N PRO A 143 -10.25 -0.98 -8.63
CA PRO A 143 -10.38 -0.28 -9.92
C PRO A 143 -9.96 -1.17 -11.08
N GLN A 144 -10.39 -0.81 -12.29
CA GLN A 144 -10.01 -1.53 -13.52
C GLN A 144 -8.47 -1.63 -13.67
N GLU A 145 -7.73 -0.57 -13.34
CA GLU A 145 -6.25 -0.57 -13.34
C GLU A 145 -5.68 -1.69 -12.46
N PHE A 146 -6.31 -2.03 -11.33
CA PHE A 146 -5.86 -3.13 -10.49
C PHE A 146 -5.96 -4.47 -11.24
N LEU A 147 -7.08 -4.72 -11.92
CA LEU A 147 -7.31 -5.94 -12.70
C LEU A 147 -6.37 -6.03 -13.91
N GLU A 148 -6.14 -4.93 -14.62
CA GLU A 148 -5.18 -4.85 -15.72
C GLU A 148 -3.76 -5.23 -15.26
N ASN A 149 -3.33 -4.74 -14.09
CA ASN A 149 -2.03 -5.12 -13.54
C ASN A 149 -1.96 -6.62 -13.18
N LEU A 150 -3.06 -7.25 -12.73
CA LEU A 150 -3.09 -8.70 -12.49
C LEU A 150 -2.92 -9.49 -13.79
N GLU A 151 -3.55 -9.04 -14.85
CA GLU A 151 -3.45 -9.62 -16.18
C GLU A 151 -2.04 -9.48 -16.75
N GLU A 152 -1.47 -8.26 -16.72
CA GLU A 152 -0.07 -8.00 -17.15
C GLU A 152 0.94 -8.89 -16.40
N MET A 153 0.67 -9.19 -15.13
CA MET A 153 1.53 -10.02 -14.29
C MET A 153 1.22 -11.51 -14.40
N ASN A 154 0.26 -11.93 -15.23
CA ASN A 154 -0.21 -13.32 -15.35
C ASN A 154 -0.62 -13.92 -14.00
N LEU A 155 -1.33 -13.15 -13.17
CA LEU A 155 -1.81 -13.59 -11.85
C LEU A 155 -3.29 -13.95 -11.81
N MET A 156 -4.04 -13.68 -12.88
CA MET A 156 -5.49 -13.88 -12.92
C MET A 156 -5.93 -15.30 -12.56
N SER A 157 -5.16 -16.32 -12.95
CA SER A 157 -5.43 -17.73 -12.62
C SER A 157 -5.16 -18.09 -11.15
N ASN A 158 -4.41 -17.25 -10.42
CA ASN A 158 -4.02 -17.48 -9.04
C ASN A 158 -4.87 -16.67 -8.05
N ILE A 159 -5.82 -15.86 -8.52
CA ILE A 159 -6.55 -14.89 -7.70
C ILE A 159 -8.05 -15.06 -7.89
N HIS A 160 -8.78 -15.10 -6.78
CA HIS A 160 -10.23 -15.07 -6.74
C HIS A 160 -10.71 -13.86 -5.96
N ILE A 161 -11.64 -13.11 -6.55
CA ILE A 161 -12.24 -11.92 -5.95
C ILE A 161 -13.75 -12.14 -5.94
N PHE A 162 -14.36 -12.04 -4.77
CA PHE A 162 -15.81 -12.18 -4.64
C PHE A 162 -16.40 -11.25 -3.60
N THR A 163 -17.67 -10.91 -3.80
CA THR A 163 -18.47 -10.11 -2.89
C THR A 163 -19.15 -11.01 -1.86
N VAL A 164 -19.15 -10.59 -0.60
CA VAL A 164 -19.79 -11.29 0.51
C VAL A 164 -21.17 -10.68 0.75
N GLN A 165 -22.23 -11.47 0.57
CA GLN A 165 -23.60 -11.05 0.88
C GLN A 165 -23.95 -11.27 2.36
N ASN A 166 -23.52 -12.38 2.95
CA ASN A 166 -23.70 -12.68 4.37
C ASN A 166 -22.33 -12.89 5.05
N LYS A 167 -22.05 -12.08 6.08
CA LYS A 167 -20.73 -12.01 6.74
C LYS A 167 -20.38 -13.28 7.52
N GLY A 168 -21.36 -14.09 7.93
CA GLY A 168 -21.11 -15.30 8.72
C GLY A 168 -20.27 -15.01 9.97
N THR A 169 -19.12 -15.68 10.10
CA THR A 169 -18.20 -15.54 11.25
C THR A 169 -17.11 -14.47 11.06
N ILE A 170 -17.13 -13.71 9.96
CA ILE A 170 -16.12 -12.68 9.69
C ILE A 170 -16.31 -11.50 10.65
N ASN A 171 -15.36 -11.33 11.57
CA ASN A 171 -15.35 -10.21 12.50
C ASN A 171 -14.47 -9.06 11.99
N THR A 172 -15.08 -7.91 11.74
CA THR A 172 -14.40 -6.64 11.48
C THR A 172 -13.96 -5.99 12.80
N LYS A 173 -12.90 -6.51 13.44
CA LYS A 173 -12.25 -5.82 14.56
C LYS A 173 -11.27 -4.75 14.07
#